data_AF-A0A255PT18-F1
#
_entry.id   AF-A0A255PT18-F1
#
_cell.length_a   1.000
_cell.length_b   1.000
_cell.length_c   1.000
_cell.angle_alpha   90.00
_cell.angle_beta   90.00
_cell.angle_gamma   90.00
#
_symmetry.space_group_name_H-M   'P 1'
#
loop_
_entity.id
_entity.type
_entity.pdbx_description
1 polymer ?
#
loop_
_entity_poly.entity_id
_entity_poly.type
_entity_poly.pdbx_seq_one_letter_code
_entity_poly.pdbx_strand_id
1 'polypeptide(L)'
;MTARTTATERGTTFLKAAIALQTLSLFFQAATAGALLTSSRGYLLHDVGSKVMYAAAMLHLLAAVLAWRPGGGSPRPVLYATGFLLLASAQVALGVAHVPSFHVPLGVVMFALSTLALAQALTPRLLSRSAAG
;
A
#
# COMPACT_ATOMS: atom_id res chain seq x y z
N MET A 1 -27.56 17.21 -3.96
CA MET A 1 -27.15 16.00 -4.69
C MET A 1 -25.68 16.07 -5.16
N THR A 2 -25.23 17.21 -5.69
CA THR A 2 -23.86 17.48 -6.17
C THR A 2 -22.72 17.26 -5.16
N ALA A 3 -22.88 17.63 -3.89
CA ALA A 3 -21.83 17.47 -2.87
C ALA A 3 -21.50 16.00 -2.52
N ARG A 4 -22.48 15.09 -2.65
CA ARG A 4 -22.29 13.66 -2.40
C ARG A 4 -21.51 12.99 -3.54
N THR A 5 -21.70 13.46 -4.77
CA THR A 5 -20.98 12.96 -5.96
C THR A 5 -19.50 13.31 -5.90
N THR A 6 -19.16 14.56 -5.57
CA THR A 6 -17.76 15.02 -5.49
C THR A 6 -16.98 14.35 -4.34
N ALA A 7 -17.62 14.10 -3.20
CA ALA A 7 -17.01 13.38 -2.08
C ALA A 7 -16.69 11.91 -2.45
N THR A 8 -17.58 11.26 -3.21
CA THR A 8 -17.41 9.87 -3.64
C THR A 8 -16.27 9.73 -4.67
N GLU A 9 -16.19 10.66 -5.62
CA GLU A 9 -15.11 10.73 -6.61
C GLU A 9 -13.75 10.98 -5.95
N ARG A 10 -13.68 11.96 -5.02
CA ARG A 10 -12.44 12.24 -4.27
C ARG A 10 -11.97 11.06 -3.45
N GLY A 11 -12.89 10.36 -2.77
CA GLY A 11 -12.56 9.15 -2.01
C GLY A 11 -12.02 8.02 -2.91
N THR A 12 -12.58 7.88 -4.11
CA THR A 12 -12.13 6.88 -5.09
C THR A 12 -10.74 7.22 -5.64
N THR A 13 -10.49 8.48 -6.00
CA THR A 13 -9.17 8.95 -6.48
C THR A 13 -8.10 8.78 -5.40
N PHE A 14 -8.41 9.15 -4.15
CA PHE A 14 -7.51 8.96 -3.02
C PHE A 14 -7.14 7.49 -2.83
N LEU A 15 -8.11 6.58 -2.87
CA LEU A 15 -7.87 5.15 -2.74
C LEU A 15 -6.98 4.61 -3.86
N LYS A 16 -7.22 5.01 -5.12
CA LYS A 16 -6.38 4.63 -6.26
C LYS A 16 -4.94 5.11 -6.09
N ALA A 17 -4.76 6.36 -5.67
CA ALA A 17 -3.44 6.94 -5.43
C ALA A 17 -2.70 6.21 -4.29
N ALA A 18 -3.40 5.89 -3.20
CA ALA A 18 -2.83 5.15 -2.08
C ALA A 18 -2.38 3.74 -2.49
N ILE A 19 -3.20 3.00 -3.23
CA ILE A 19 -2.85 1.66 -3.74
C ILE A 19 -1.65 1.74 -4.69
N ALA A 20 -1.60 2.74 -5.59
CA ALA A 20 -0.48 2.92 -6.50
C ALA A 20 0.83 3.24 -5.76
N LEU A 21 0.80 4.17 -4.80
CA LEU A 21 1.95 4.52 -3.98
C LEU A 21 2.45 3.35 -3.13
N GLN A 22 1.53 2.60 -2.54
CA GLN A 22 1.85 1.38 -1.78
C GLN A 22 2.53 0.35 -2.67
N THR A 23 1.96 0.09 -3.85
CA THR A 23 2.51 -0.88 -4.82
C THR A 23 3.89 -0.48 -5.27
N LEU A 24 4.10 0.80 -5.60
CA LEU A 24 5.40 1.32 -6.00
C LEU A 24 6.43 1.22 -4.87
N SER A 25 6.03 1.50 -3.64
CA SER A 25 6.91 1.38 -2.47
C SER A 25 7.33 -0.07 -2.23
N LEU A 26 6.39 -1.01 -2.29
CA LEU A 26 6.66 -2.44 -2.15
C LEU A 26 7.53 -2.97 -3.31
N PHE A 27 7.28 -2.52 -4.53
CA PHE A 27 8.12 -2.84 -5.69
C PHE A 27 9.56 -2.36 -5.48
N PHE A 28 9.74 -1.09 -5.07
CA PHE A 28 11.06 -0.54 -4.78
C PHE A 28 11.78 -1.33 -3.69
N GLN A 29 11.08 -1.71 -2.62
CA GLN A 29 11.64 -2.55 -1.56
C GLN A 29 12.03 -3.95 -2.04
N ALA A 30 11.19 -4.59 -2.86
CA ALA A 30 11.49 -5.91 -3.43
C ALA A 30 12.70 -5.86 -4.40
N ALA A 31 12.76 -4.82 -5.25
CA ALA A 31 13.86 -4.63 -6.19
C ALA A 31 15.19 -4.37 -5.46
N THR A 32 15.18 -3.48 -4.45
CA THR A 32 16.37 -3.20 -3.64
C THR A 32 16.79 -4.38 -2.77
N ALA A 33 15.84 -5.18 -2.28
CA ALA A 33 16.12 -6.45 -1.61
C ALA A 33 16.82 -7.46 -2.53
N GLY A 34 16.40 -7.56 -3.79
CA GLY A 34 17.14 -8.35 -4.79
C GLY A 34 18.55 -7.82 -5.05
N ALA A 35 18.71 -6.50 -5.11
CA ALA A 35 19.99 -5.83 -5.32
C ALA A 35 20.98 -5.99 -4.13
N LEU A 36 20.51 -6.36 -2.94
CA LEU A 36 21.37 -6.72 -1.79
C LEU A 36 22.36 -7.83 -2.15
N LEU A 37 21.93 -8.76 -3.02
CA LEU A 37 22.72 -9.93 -3.41
C LEU A 37 23.95 -9.54 -4.26
N THR A 38 23.98 -8.32 -4.79
CA THR A 38 24.98 -7.89 -5.77
C THR A 38 25.64 -6.55 -5.44
N SER A 39 25.10 -5.75 -4.50
CA SER A 39 25.65 -4.43 -4.18
C SER A 39 25.36 -3.96 -2.74
N SER A 40 26.35 -3.33 -2.11
CA SER A 40 26.19 -2.63 -0.83
C SER A 40 25.27 -1.41 -0.93
N ARG A 41 25.18 -0.79 -2.11
CA ARG A 41 24.23 0.30 -2.37
C ARG A 41 22.77 -0.19 -2.33
N GLY A 42 22.52 -1.44 -2.72
CA GLY A 42 21.21 -2.09 -2.55
C GLY A 42 20.77 -2.12 -1.09
N TYR A 43 21.70 -2.39 -0.16
CA TYR A 43 21.42 -2.37 1.29
C TYR A 43 21.01 -1.00 1.79
N LEU A 44 21.78 0.03 1.46
CA LEU A 44 21.46 1.40 1.88
C LEU A 44 20.10 1.86 1.35
N LEU A 45 19.79 1.57 0.08
CA LEU A 45 18.50 1.92 -0.51
C LEU A 45 17.34 1.15 0.10
N HIS A 46 17.55 -0.13 0.41
CA HIS A 46 16.54 -0.96 1.07
C HIS A 46 16.26 -0.46 2.49
N ASP A 47 17.29 -0.24 3.31
CA ASP A 47 17.17 0.25 4.69
C ASP A 47 16.53 1.64 4.77
N VAL A 48 17.02 2.61 3.99
CA VAL A 48 16.43 3.96 3.98
C VAL A 48 15.02 3.92 3.42
N GLY A 49 14.80 3.17 2.34
CA GLY A 49 13.48 3.03 1.74
C GLY A 49 12.45 2.40 2.68
N SER A 50 12.84 1.44 3.52
CA SER A 50 11.93 0.80 4.47
C SER A 50 11.46 1.79 5.53
N LYS A 51 12.35 2.66 6.02
CA LYS A 51 12.03 3.76 6.95
C LYS A 51 11.07 4.77 6.35
N VAL A 52 11.31 5.18 5.09
CA VAL A 52 10.43 6.10 4.36
C VAL A 52 9.06 5.47 4.15
N MET A 53 8.99 4.20 3.72
CA MET A 53 7.74 3.47 3.55
C MET A 53 6.98 3.36 4.88
N TYR A 54 7.67 3.05 5.98
CA TYR A 54 7.06 2.94 7.30
C TYR A 54 6.47 4.28 7.77
N ALA A 55 7.22 5.38 7.62
CA ALA A 55 6.72 6.71 7.93
C ALA A 55 5.51 7.08 7.07
N ALA A 56 5.53 6.76 5.77
CA ALA A 56 4.40 6.97 4.87
C ALA A 56 3.16 6.16 5.30
N ALA A 57 3.34 4.92 5.77
CA ALA A 57 2.26 4.10 6.31
C ALA A 57 1.61 4.72 7.56
N MET A 58 2.42 5.27 8.47
CA MET A 58 1.92 6.00 9.64
C MET A 58 1.13 7.26 9.25
N LEU A 59 1.64 8.03 8.29
CA LEU A 59 0.93 9.21 7.77
C LEU A 59 -0.37 8.83 7.06
N HIS A 60 -0.39 7.72 6.32
CA HIS A 60 -1.60 7.21 5.68
C HIS A 60 -2.66 6.82 6.71
N LEU A 61 -2.27 6.12 7.79
CA LEU A 61 -3.18 5.80 8.90
C LEU A 61 -3.72 7.07 9.57
N LEU A 62 -2.86 8.05 9.83
CA LEU A 62 -3.29 9.32 10.40
C LEU A 62 -4.32 10.02 9.51
N ALA A 63 -4.05 10.11 8.20
CA ALA A 63 -4.99 10.68 7.23
C ALA A 63 -6.33 9.91 7.20
N ALA A 64 -6.30 8.58 7.25
CA ALA A 64 -7.50 7.74 7.31
C ALA A 64 -8.32 7.98 8.60
N VAL A 65 -7.65 8.12 9.75
CA VAL A 65 -8.31 8.41 11.04
C VAL A 65 -8.93 9.80 11.03
N LEU A 66 -8.24 10.81 10.50
CA LEU A 66 -8.77 12.17 10.37
C LEU A 66 -9.94 12.25 9.38
N ALA A 67 -9.96 11.42 8.33
CA ALA A 67 -11.11 11.32 7.45
C ALA A 67 -12.33 10.63 8.12
N TRP A 68 -12.09 9.71 9.06
CA TRP A 68 -13.13 8.98 9.77
C TRP A 68 -13.73 9.76 10.95
N ARG A 69 -12.92 10.16 11.95
CA ARG A 69 -13.40 10.68 13.24
C ARG A 69 -14.14 12.02 13.14
N PRO A 70 -13.52 13.09 12.61
CA PRO A 70 -14.23 14.36 12.40
C PRO A 70 -15.00 14.42 11.07
N GLY A 71 -14.61 13.62 10.06
CA GLY A 71 -15.20 13.68 8.71
C GLY A 71 -16.46 12.83 8.48
N GLY A 72 -16.87 12.00 9.46
CA GLY A 72 -18.04 11.12 9.34
C GLY A 72 -17.90 10.03 8.27
N GLY A 73 -16.68 9.74 7.82
CA GLY A 73 -16.38 8.75 6.79
C GLY A 73 -16.58 7.30 7.24
N SER A 74 -16.41 6.35 6.32
CA SER A 74 -16.41 4.92 6.66
C SER A 74 -15.18 4.55 7.49
N PRO A 75 -15.25 3.61 8.46
CA PRO A 75 -14.08 3.13 9.21
C PRO A 75 -13.19 2.17 8.40
N ARG A 76 -13.64 1.69 7.23
CA ARG A 76 -12.91 0.71 6.42
C ARG A 76 -11.48 1.15 6.02
N PRO A 77 -11.23 2.41 5.58
CA PRO A 77 -9.88 2.87 5.26
C PRO A 77 -8.94 2.82 6.46
N VAL A 78 -9.44 3.09 7.68
CA VAL A 78 -8.66 2.96 8.92
C VAL A 78 -8.24 1.51 9.12
N LEU A 79 -9.17 0.56 8.99
CA LEU A 79 -8.86 -0.88 9.12
C LEU A 79 -7.77 -1.32 8.13
N TYR A 80 -7.87 -0.92 6.86
CA TYR A 80 -6.85 -1.25 5.85
C TYR A 80 -5.50 -0.61 6.17
N ALA A 81 -5.49 0.67 6.54
CA ALA A 81 -4.27 1.38 6.90
C ALA A 81 -3.60 0.77 8.14
N THR A 82 -4.39 0.38 9.15
CA THR A 82 -3.90 -0.33 10.34
C THR A 82 -3.33 -1.69 9.97
N GLY A 83 -4.04 -2.49 9.17
CA GLY A 83 -3.55 -3.79 8.72
C GLY A 83 -2.24 -3.68 7.95
N PHE A 84 -2.15 -2.72 7.04
CA PHE A 84 -0.92 -2.45 6.30
C PHE A 84 0.23 -2.03 7.22
N LEU A 85 -0.02 -1.12 8.18
CA LEU A 85 1.00 -0.70 9.13
C LEU A 85 1.50 -1.87 9.98
N LEU A 86 0.63 -2.76 10.45
CA LEU A 86 1.02 -3.95 11.20
C LEU A 86 1.90 -4.90 10.37
N LEU A 87 1.53 -5.13 9.10
CA LEU A 87 2.35 -5.93 8.19
C LEU A 87 3.70 -5.27 7.92
N ALA A 88 3.73 -3.93 7.75
CA ALA A 88 4.97 -3.17 7.61
C ALA A 88 5.84 -3.24 8.86
N SER A 89 5.26 -3.16 10.06
CA SER A 89 5.98 -3.35 11.33
C SER A 89 6.58 -4.75 11.42
N ALA A 90 5.82 -5.79 11.06
CA ALA A 90 6.33 -7.16 11.00
C ALA A 90 7.49 -7.27 10.00
N GLN A 91 7.40 -6.61 8.86
CA GLN A 91 8.48 -6.57 7.88
C GLN A 91 9.76 -5.95 8.42
N VAL A 92 9.65 -4.77 9.03
CA VAL A 92 10.81 -4.09 9.63
C VAL A 92 11.42 -4.95 10.73
N ALA A 93 10.60 -5.53 11.62
CA ALA A 93 11.08 -6.39 12.69
C ALA A 93 11.82 -7.63 12.16
N LEU A 94 11.25 -8.34 11.19
CA LEU A 94 11.87 -9.52 10.58
C LEU A 94 13.15 -9.18 9.80
N GLY A 95 13.16 -8.01 9.14
CA GLY A 95 14.33 -7.50 8.42
C GLY A 95 15.48 -7.17 9.36
N VAL A 96 15.22 -6.43 10.43
CA VAL A 96 16.20 -6.11 11.49
C VAL A 96 16.69 -7.38 12.20
N ALA A 97 15.81 -8.35 12.41
CA ALA A 97 16.17 -9.66 12.98
C ALA A 97 16.94 -10.57 12.00
N HIS A 98 17.15 -10.15 10.75
CA HIS A 98 17.85 -10.92 9.72
C HIS A 98 17.22 -12.30 9.48
N VAL A 99 15.88 -12.37 9.41
CA VAL A 99 15.13 -13.61 9.16
C VAL A 99 14.53 -13.61 7.74
N PRO A 100 15.34 -13.78 6.69
CA PRO A 100 14.90 -13.64 5.30
C PRO A 100 13.87 -14.70 4.90
N SER A 101 13.88 -15.87 5.53
CA SER A 101 12.93 -16.96 5.29
C SER A 101 11.47 -16.57 5.56
N PHE A 102 11.21 -15.57 6.41
CA PHE A 102 9.87 -15.03 6.64
C PHE A 102 9.68 -13.63 6.04
N HIS A 103 10.69 -12.77 6.16
CA HIS A 103 10.66 -11.39 5.66
C HIS A 103 10.40 -11.36 4.14
N VAL A 104 11.14 -12.15 3.36
CA VAL A 104 11.06 -12.14 1.90
C VAL A 104 9.72 -12.66 1.39
N PRO A 105 9.21 -13.84 1.80
CA PRO A 105 7.91 -14.31 1.34
C PRO A 105 6.76 -13.38 1.72
N LEU A 106 6.78 -12.83 2.95
CA LEU A 106 5.78 -11.84 3.36
C LEU A 106 5.80 -10.61 2.44
N GLY A 107 6.99 -10.19 1.99
CA GLY A 107 7.16 -8.99 1.17
C GLY A 107 6.60 -9.21 -0.23
N VAL A 108 6.88 -10.39 -0.78
CA VAL A 108 6.32 -10.85 -2.05
C VAL A 108 4.81 -10.93 -1.99
N VAL A 109 4.23 -11.49 -0.92
CA VAL A 109 2.76 -11.57 -0.76
C VAL A 109 2.15 -10.17 -0.70
N MET A 110 2.70 -9.28 0.12
CA MET A 110 2.23 -7.89 0.20
C MET A 110 2.30 -7.19 -1.16
N PHE A 111 3.41 -7.33 -1.88
CA PHE A 111 3.60 -6.75 -3.20
C PHE A 111 2.60 -7.32 -4.23
N ALA A 112 2.41 -8.64 -4.26
CA ALA A 112 1.48 -9.32 -5.15
C ALA A 112 0.03 -8.88 -4.90
N LEU A 113 -0.40 -8.85 -3.64
CA LEU A 113 -1.75 -8.39 -3.26
C LEU A 113 -1.96 -6.91 -3.60
N SER A 114 -0.95 -6.07 -3.38
CA SER A 114 -1.01 -4.65 -3.74
C SER A 114 -1.11 -4.46 -5.25
N THR A 115 -0.37 -5.25 -6.03
CA THR A 115 -0.42 -5.25 -7.50
C THR A 115 -1.78 -5.71 -8.01
N LEU A 116 -2.33 -6.77 -7.41
CA LEU A 116 -3.68 -7.25 -7.73
C LEU A 116 -4.74 -6.19 -7.40
N ALA A 117 -4.62 -5.51 -6.25
CA ALA A 117 -5.50 -4.40 -5.90
C ALA A 117 -5.37 -3.23 -6.89
N LEU A 118 -4.15 -2.91 -7.32
CA LEU A 118 -3.90 -1.87 -8.31
C LEU A 118 -4.53 -2.24 -9.67
N ALA A 119 -4.33 -3.47 -10.14
CA ALA A 119 -4.92 -3.96 -11.38
C ALA A 119 -6.46 -3.90 -11.34
N GLN A 120 -7.08 -4.33 -10.24
CA GLN A 120 -8.53 -4.22 -10.04
C GLN A 120 -9.02 -2.76 -10.01
N ALA A 121 -8.26 -1.86 -9.39
CA ALA A 121 -8.61 -0.44 -9.32
C ALA A 121 -8.47 0.29 -10.67
N LEU A 122 -7.57 -0.19 -11.52
CA LEU A 122 -7.31 0.33 -12.87
C LEU A 122 -8.17 -0.31 -13.95
N THR A 123 -8.73 -1.51 -13.73
CA THR A 123 -9.63 -2.16 -14.69
C THR A 123 -11.04 -1.58 -14.51
N PRO A 124 -11.51 -0.67 -15.39
CA PRO A 124 -12.93 -0.32 -15.40
C PRO A 124 -13.73 -1.60 -15.64
N ARG A 125 -14.92 -1.73 -15.03
CA ARG A 125 -15.82 -2.88 -15.17
C ARG A 125 -16.05 -3.25 -16.65
N LEU A 126 -15.19 -4.08 -17.23
CA LEU A 126 -15.30 -4.58 -18.60
C LEU A 126 -16.60 -5.38 -18.81
N LEU A 127 -17.25 -5.77 -17.71
CA LEU A 127 -18.53 -6.48 -17.67
C LEU A 127 -19.78 -5.57 -17.81
N SER A 128 -19.68 -4.24 -17.67
CA SER A 128 -20.85 -3.37 -17.89
C SER A 128 -21.15 -3.11 -19.38
N ARG A 129 -20.26 -3.52 -20.30
CA ARG A 129 -20.42 -3.30 -21.75
C ARG A 129 -20.99 -4.50 -22.50
N SER A 130 -20.92 -5.71 -21.93
CA SER A 130 -21.55 -6.91 -22.51
C SER A 130 -23.01 -7.12 -22.11
N ALA A 131 -23.50 -6.41 -21.09
CA ALA A 131 -24.90 -6.49 -20.63
C ALA A 131 -25.83 -5.44 -21.27
N ALA A 132 -25.34 -4.71 -22.28
CA ALA A 132 -26.11 -3.74 -23.06
C ALA A 132 -26.13 -4.09 -24.56
N GLY A 133 -25.80 -5.34 -24.90
CA GLY A 133 -25.93 -5.93 -26.24
C GLY A 133 -27.21 -6.72 -26.37
#